data_AF-A0A2E3NM91-F1
#
_entry.id   AF-A0A2E3NM91-F1
#
_cell.length_a   1.000
_cell.length_b   1.000
_cell.length_c   1.000
_cell.angle_alpha   90.00
_cell.angle_beta   90.00
_cell.angle_gamma   90.00
#
_symmetry.space_group_name_H-M   'P 1'
#
loop_
_entity.id
_entity.type
_entity.pdbx_description
1 polymer ?
#
loop_
_entity_poly.entity_id
_entity_poly.type
_entity_poly.pdbx_seq_one_letter_code
_entity_poly.pdbx_strand_id
1 'polypeptide(L)'
;MELISIRTREQGSEAAIGHHSDGLVFSARDSTSRRVRGRRDRLSVLLQHADVRGIEVVLPLQNARRAGARQALILLASFFVAGWAGSAGAQTVFFLVSESAEVCAHCDSFLLPLSDPQDIADARLLIANGSSSGIGSIPVVEVTAGADGVNRDPRAPGEPIWGWHVSGFQGFAEAAIALCDGWPGLIESDPLVFVANTGGQFCPWSYSVTAELSSPPPVPGLSSWGLAGLVLALAMVGNDVARRASLLRRHPG
;
A
#
# COMPACT_ATOMS: atom_id res chain seq x y z
N MET A 1 31.40 -40.80 5.89
CA MET A 1 30.27 -40.25 5.11
C MET A 1 29.05 -40.40 5.99
N GLU A 2 28.66 -39.32 6.65
CA GLU A 2 27.75 -39.30 7.79
C GLU A 2 26.34 -38.94 7.28
N LEU A 3 25.39 -39.85 7.45
CA LEU A 3 24.00 -39.68 7.01
C LEU A 3 23.21 -39.02 8.14
N ILE A 4 22.89 -37.74 7.97
CA ILE A 4 21.99 -37.00 8.85
C ILE A 4 20.56 -37.49 8.60
N SER A 5 19.96 -38.13 9.60
CA SER A 5 18.56 -38.58 9.58
C SER A 5 17.68 -37.53 10.25
N ILE A 6 16.80 -36.88 9.47
CA ILE A 6 15.76 -36.00 10.01
C ILE A 6 14.46 -36.80 10.06
N ARG A 7 13.98 -37.06 11.27
CA ARG A 7 12.73 -37.76 11.54
C ARG A 7 11.65 -36.72 11.87
N THR A 8 10.82 -36.36 10.90
CA THR A 8 9.61 -35.57 11.14
C THR A 8 8.54 -36.46 11.76
N ARG A 9 8.13 -36.11 12.99
CA ARG A 9 7.05 -36.76 13.72
C ARG A 9 5.80 -35.91 13.55
N GLU A 10 5.05 -36.16 12.48
CA GLU A 10 3.58 -36.30 12.52
C GLU A 10 3.01 -36.54 11.12
N GLN A 11 2.11 -37.53 11.07
CA GLN A 11 1.25 -37.93 9.96
C GLN A 11 1.94 -38.58 8.75
N GLY A 12 1.79 -39.92 8.71
CA GLY A 12 2.33 -40.78 7.67
C GLY A 12 1.76 -40.48 6.30
N SER A 13 2.64 -40.06 5.41
CA SER A 13 2.57 -40.32 3.98
C SER A 13 4.00 -40.57 3.52
N GLU A 14 4.30 -41.83 3.20
CA GLU A 14 5.59 -42.26 2.70
C GLU A 14 5.55 -42.19 1.17
N ALA A 15 6.25 -41.22 0.58
CA ALA A 15 6.44 -41.13 -0.86
C ALA A 15 7.93 -41.39 -1.17
N ALA A 16 8.23 -42.56 -1.72
CA ALA A 16 9.55 -42.88 -2.26
C ALA A 16 9.64 -42.44 -3.72
N ILE A 17 10.66 -41.63 -4.05
CA ILE A 17 10.96 -41.21 -5.43
C ILE A 17 12.13 -42.05 -5.94
N GLY A 18 11.86 -42.99 -6.85
CA GLY A 18 12.86 -43.74 -7.58
C GLY A 18 13.15 -43.07 -8.92
N HIS A 19 14.42 -42.76 -9.18
CA HIS A 19 14.89 -42.15 -10.43
C HIS A 19 15.04 -43.23 -11.50
N HIS A 20 14.14 -43.29 -12.48
CA HIS A 20 14.32 -44.07 -13.70
C HIS A 20 14.48 -43.10 -14.87
N SER A 21 15.64 -43.18 -15.52
CA SER A 21 15.98 -42.47 -16.74
C SER A 21 15.28 -43.15 -17.93
N ASP A 22 14.02 -42.81 -18.17
CA ASP A 22 13.33 -42.92 -19.48
C ASP A 22 11.93 -42.30 -19.36
N GLY A 23 11.69 -41.21 -20.09
CA GLY A 23 10.36 -40.68 -20.45
C GLY A 23 9.37 -40.34 -19.32
N LEU A 24 9.21 -39.04 -19.03
CA LEU A 24 8.11 -38.53 -18.19
C LEU A 24 6.75 -38.73 -18.90
N VAL A 25 6.03 -39.79 -18.52
CA VAL A 25 4.59 -39.95 -18.78
C VAL A 25 3.84 -39.61 -17.51
N PHE A 26 3.12 -38.48 -17.50
CA PHE A 26 2.17 -38.15 -16.43
C PHE A 26 0.90 -38.97 -16.60
N SER A 27 0.70 -39.96 -15.73
CA SER A 27 -0.55 -40.68 -15.57
C SER A 27 -1.15 -40.31 -14.22
N ALA A 28 -2.16 -39.43 -14.24
CA ALA A 28 -2.92 -39.08 -13.06
C ALA A 28 -3.88 -40.23 -12.70
N ARG A 29 -3.54 -41.01 -11.66
CA ARG A 29 -4.48 -41.92 -11.01
C ARG A 29 -5.39 -41.10 -10.09
N ASP A 30 -6.63 -40.92 -10.53
CA ASP A 30 -7.73 -40.51 -9.66
C ASP A 30 -8.11 -41.69 -8.74
N SER A 31 -7.81 -41.55 -7.46
CA SER A 31 -8.23 -42.49 -6.42
C SER A 31 -8.79 -41.71 -5.25
N THR A 32 -10.11 -41.51 -5.22
CA THR A 32 -11.00 -42.01 -4.15
C THR A 32 -12.42 -41.45 -4.29
N SER A 33 -13.25 -42.08 -5.13
CA SER A 33 -14.70 -41.92 -5.04
C SER A 33 -15.23 -42.70 -3.83
N ARG A 34 -15.33 -42.04 -2.66
CA ARG A 34 -16.09 -42.59 -1.52
C ARG A 34 -17.52 -42.06 -1.60
N ARG A 35 -18.41 -42.85 -2.21
CA ARG A 35 -19.87 -42.66 -2.14
C ARG A 35 -20.32 -42.78 -0.69
N VAL A 36 -20.63 -41.66 -0.05
CA VAL A 36 -21.49 -41.64 1.15
C VAL A 36 -22.92 -41.49 0.68
N ARG A 37 -23.65 -42.61 0.73
CA ARG A 37 -25.07 -42.71 0.42
C ARG A 37 -25.85 -42.47 1.71
N GLY A 38 -26.67 -41.41 1.71
CA GLY A 38 -27.89 -41.31 2.52
C GLY A 38 -27.80 -40.52 3.82
N ARG A 39 -28.48 -39.37 3.86
CA ARG A 39 -29.67 -39.17 4.71
C ARG A 39 -30.31 -37.84 4.31
N ARG A 40 -31.52 -37.90 3.77
CA ARG A 40 -32.40 -36.75 3.59
C ARG A 40 -33.03 -36.46 4.95
N ASP A 41 -32.41 -35.60 5.73
CA ASP A 41 -33.09 -34.96 6.84
C ASP A 41 -33.32 -33.49 6.50
N ARG A 42 -34.61 -33.18 6.38
CA ARG A 42 -35.20 -31.86 6.23
C ARG A 42 -34.67 -30.95 7.34
N LEU A 43 -33.89 -29.94 6.99
CA LEU A 43 -33.78 -28.72 7.78
C LEU A 43 -34.50 -27.61 7.01
N SER A 44 -35.81 -27.55 7.27
CA SER A 44 -36.64 -26.40 7.01
C SER A 44 -36.12 -25.25 7.86
N VAL A 45 -35.20 -24.44 7.31
CA VAL A 45 -34.84 -23.16 7.94
C VAL A 45 -36.04 -22.25 7.76
N LEU A 46 -36.77 -22.06 8.86
CA LEU A 46 -37.80 -21.05 8.99
C LEU A 46 -37.23 -19.68 8.60
N LEU A 47 -37.68 -19.17 7.45
CA LEU A 47 -37.76 -17.74 7.18
C LEU A 47 -38.78 -17.13 8.17
N GLN A 48 -38.32 -16.79 9.37
CA GLN A 48 -39.05 -15.89 10.26
C GLN A 48 -39.12 -14.52 9.60
N HIS A 49 -40.24 -14.28 8.92
CA HIS A 49 -40.71 -12.95 8.60
C HIS A 49 -41.00 -12.24 9.94
N ALA A 50 -40.08 -11.38 10.37
CA ALA A 50 -40.37 -10.43 11.44
C ALA A 50 -41.34 -9.38 10.88
N ASP A 51 -42.61 -9.55 11.23
CA ASP A 51 -43.70 -8.61 11.04
C ASP A 51 -43.41 -7.37 11.90
N VAL A 52 -42.81 -6.33 11.31
CA VAL A 52 -42.61 -5.03 11.94
C VAL A 52 -43.93 -4.26 11.87
N ARG A 53 -44.90 -4.68 12.69
CA ARG A 53 -46.09 -3.87 12.97
C ARG A 53 -45.73 -2.80 13.98
N GLY A 54 -45.83 -1.55 13.53
CA GLY A 54 -46.33 -0.44 14.33
C GLY A 54 -45.73 -0.28 15.72
N ILE A 55 -44.45 0.08 15.80
CA ILE A 55 -43.97 0.82 16.97
C ILE A 55 -44.40 2.26 16.74
N GLU A 56 -45.59 2.61 17.25
CA GLU A 56 -45.92 4.01 17.51
C GLU A 56 -44.95 4.52 18.56
N VAL A 57 -43.91 5.22 18.09
CA VAL A 57 -43.07 6.04 18.95
C VAL A 57 -43.94 7.24 19.35
N VAL A 58 -44.71 7.06 20.42
CA VAL A 58 -45.38 8.15 21.13
C VAL A 58 -44.29 8.99 21.77
N LEU A 59 -43.82 10.01 21.05
CA LEU A 59 -42.97 11.05 21.59
C LEU A 59 -43.81 11.86 22.58
N PRO A 60 -43.45 11.93 23.89
CA PRO A 60 -44.11 12.83 24.82
C PRO A 60 -43.72 14.28 24.47
N LEU A 61 -44.44 14.86 23.52
CA LEU A 61 -44.37 16.25 23.10
C LEU A 61 -45.25 17.12 24.01
N GLN A 62 -45.01 17.10 25.33
CA GLN A 62 -45.65 18.05 26.25
C GLN A 62 -45.00 17.96 27.62
N ASN A 63 -44.32 19.05 28.03
CA ASN A 63 -43.81 19.37 29.39
C ASN A 63 -42.30 19.64 29.52
N ALA A 64 -41.61 20.05 28.45
CA ALA A 64 -40.26 20.62 28.56
C ALA A 64 -40.20 22.11 28.21
N ARG A 65 -41.23 22.90 28.55
CA ARG A 65 -41.16 24.37 28.48
C ARG A 65 -40.70 24.90 29.84
N ARG A 66 -39.38 24.98 30.05
CA ARG A 66 -38.64 26.02 30.83
C ARG A 66 -37.31 25.55 31.46
N ALA A 67 -36.97 24.26 31.43
CA ALA A 67 -35.70 23.76 32.00
C ALA A 67 -34.67 23.23 30.96
N GLY A 68 -35.01 23.15 29.67
CA GLY A 68 -34.23 22.42 28.66
C GLY A 68 -33.16 23.19 27.88
N ALA A 69 -33.08 24.52 28.00
CA ALA A 69 -32.16 25.32 27.17
C ALA A 69 -30.69 25.20 27.60
N ARG A 70 -30.42 25.01 28.90
CA ARG A 70 -29.04 24.89 29.42
C ARG A 70 -28.45 23.48 29.24
N GLN A 71 -29.26 22.43 29.34
CA GLN A 71 -28.80 21.05 29.14
C GLN A 71 -28.63 20.70 27.65
N ALA A 72 -29.47 21.24 26.76
CA ALA A 72 -29.29 21.07 25.32
C ALA A 72 -27.98 21.70 24.81
N LEU A 73 -27.56 22.83 25.41
CA LEU A 73 -26.34 23.54 25.04
C LEU A 73 -25.07 22.83 25.53
N ILE A 74 -25.14 22.19 26.71
CA ILE A 74 -24.03 21.36 27.23
C ILE A 74 -23.85 20.10 26.37
N LEU A 75 -24.94 19.41 25.99
CA LEU A 75 -24.84 18.23 25.12
C LEU A 75 -24.34 18.55 23.70
N LEU A 76 -24.69 19.73 23.15
CA LEU A 76 -24.17 20.20 21.86
C LEU A 76 -22.67 20.54 21.93
N ALA A 77 -22.23 21.16 23.03
CA ALA A 77 -20.81 21.47 23.25
C ALA A 77 -19.97 20.19 23.42
N SER A 78 -20.50 19.15 24.08
CA SER A 78 -19.83 17.85 24.21
C SER A 78 -19.61 17.15 22.86
N PHE A 79 -20.57 17.26 21.93
CA PHE A 79 -20.45 16.67 20.60
C PHE A 79 -19.39 17.38 19.74
N PHE A 80 -19.18 18.68 19.95
CA PHE A 80 -18.19 19.46 19.22
C PHE A 80 -16.75 19.18 19.67
N VAL A 81 -16.53 18.82 20.95
CA VAL A 81 -15.20 18.48 21.48
C VAL A 81 -14.76 17.07 21.07
N ALA A 82 -15.68 16.12 20.90
CA ALA A 82 -15.35 14.75 20.45
C ALA A 82 -15.01 14.66 18.95
N GLY A 83 -15.48 15.60 18.12
CA GLY A 83 -15.18 15.65 16.68
C GLY A 83 -13.80 16.23 16.35
N TRP A 84 -13.05 16.69 17.34
CA TRP A 84 -11.70 17.26 17.21
C TRP A 84 -10.61 16.34 17.77
N ALA A 85 -10.90 15.05 17.91
CA ALA A 85 -9.86 14.03 17.86
C ALA A 85 -9.30 14.08 16.43
N GLY A 86 -8.29 14.93 16.24
CA GLY A 86 -7.69 15.20 14.95
C GLY A 86 -7.42 13.90 14.24
N SER A 87 -7.82 13.83 12.97
CA SER A 87 -7.26 12.86 12.05
C SER A 87 -5.75 13.09 12.10
N ALA A 88 -5.05 12.32 12.93
CA ALA A 88 -3.62 12.22 12.86
C ALA A 88 -3.38 11.67 11.46
N GLY A 89 -3.10 12.56 10.51
CA GLY A 89 -2.73 12.19 9.16
C GLY A 89 -1.63 11.18 9.32
N ALA A 90 -1.87 9.95 8.86
CA ALA A 90 -0.96 8.86 9.10
C ALA A 90 0.40 9.29 8.54
N GLN A 91 1.38 9.45 9.43
CA GLN A 91 2.66 10.03 9.07
C GLN A 91 3.33 9.06 8.10
N THR A 92 3.62 9.53 6.89
CA THR A 92 4.39 8.73 5.93
C THR A 92 5.82 8.57 6.44
N VAL A 93 6.24 7.34 6.60
CA VAL A 93 7.61 6.93 6.93
C VAL A 93 8.25 6.38 5.67
N PHE A 94 9.50 6.74 5.42
CA PHE A 94 10.24 6.28 4.26
C PHE A 94 11.20 5.17 4.67
N PHE A 95 11.16 4.08 3.92
CA PHE A 95 12.04 2.95 4.08
C PHE A 95 12.95 2.80 2.86
N LEU A 96 14.19 2.39 3.11
CA LEU A 96 15.14 2.01 2.07
C LEU A 96 14.89 0.55 1.69
N VAL A 97 14.59 0.31 0.42
CA VAL A 97 14.54 -1.03 -0.16
C VAL A 97 15.78 -1.23 -1.02
N SER A 98 16.55 -2.27 -0.70
CA SER A 98 17.80 -2.58 -1.39
C SER A 98 17.99 -4.09 -1.48
N GLU A 99 18.96 -4.52 -2.27
CA GLU A 99 19.37 -5.92 -2.27
C GLU A 99 19.71 -6.42 -0.86
N SER A 100 19.24 -7.64 -0.58
CA SER A 100 19.33 -8.31 0.73
C SER A 100 20.61 -9.15 0.86
N ALA A 101 21.29 -9.46 -0.24
CA ALA A 101 22.54 -10.21 -0.25
C ALA A 101 23.72 -9.37 0.29
N GLU A 102 24.67 -10.01 0.98
CA GLU A 102 25.90 -9.36 1.45
C GLU A 102 26.73 -8.74 0.31
N VAL A 103 26.69 -9.38 -0.85
CA VAL A 103 27.27 -8.87 -2.10
C VAL A 103 26.11 -8.52 -3.02
N CYS A 104 25.90 -7.22 -3.22
CA CYS A 104 24.88 -6.74 -4.16
C CYS A 104 25.31 -6.99 -5.62
N ALA A 105 24.37 -7.45 -6.43
CA ALA A 105 24.54 -7.71 -7.85
C ALA A 105 24.41 -6.43 -8.70
N HIS A 106 23.46 -5.57 -8.33
CA HIS A 106 23.17 -4.28 -8.97
C HIS A 106 23.58 -3.09 -8.09
N CYS A 107 23.52 -3.27 -6.77
CA CYS A 107 23.88 -2.28 -5.76
C CYS A 107 23.04 -1.00 -5.77
N ASP A 108 21.87 -1.04 -6.40
CA ASP A 108 20.91 0.06 -6.42
C ASP A 108 19.87 -0.09 -5.30
N SER A 109 19.05 0.95 -5.15
CA SER A 109 17.98 0.98 -4.15
C SER A 109 16.86 1.94 -4.54
N PHE A 110 15.74 1.84 -3.84
CA PHE A 110 14.62 2.77 -3.99
C PHE A 110 13.96 3.06 -2.64
N LEU A 111 13.10 4.07 -2.62
CA LEU A 111 12.39 4.48 -1.42
C LEU A 111 10.96 3.92 -1.42
N LEU A 112 10.58 3.30 -0.30
CA LEU A 112 9.25 2.79 -0.05
C LEU A 112 8.52 3.69 0.96
N PRO A 113 7.55 4.52 0.53
CA PRO A 113 6.72 5.30 1.43
C PRO A 113 5.61 4.43 2.03
N LEU A 114 5.55 4.35 3.36
CA LEU A 114 4.50 3.64 4.10
C LEU A 114 3.76 4.60 5.00
N SER A 115 2.42 4.53 4.99
CA SER A 115 1.57 5.34 5.88
C SER A 115 0.66 4.49 6.76
N ASP A 116 0.44 3.21 6.42
CA ASP A 116 -0.31 2.30 7.29
C ASP A 116 0.56 1.89 8.51
N PRO A 117 0.07 2.03 9.75
CA PRO A 117 0.82 1.68 10.94
C PRO A 117 1.28 0.23 10.99
N GLN A 118 0.52 -0.71 10.43
CA GLN A 118 0.88 -2.12 10.40
C GLN A 118 2.00 -2.39 9.40
N ASP A 119 1.92 -1.82 8.20
CA ASP A 119 2.99 -1.94 7.20
C ASP A 119 4.31 -1.37 7.73
N ILE A 120 4.26 -0.25 8.46
CA ILE A 120 5.42 0.36 9.13
C ILE A 120 5.98 -0.58 10.21
N ALA A 121 5.12 -1.22 11.00
CA ALA A 121 5.55 -2.18 12.01
C ALA A 121 6.21 -3.42 11.39
N ASP A 122 5.65 -3.93 10.29
CA ASP A 122 6.16 -5.07 9.55
C ASP A 122 7.51 -4.75 8.88
N ALA A 123 7.65 -3.57 8.28
CA ALA A 123 8.92 -3.10 7.74
C ALA A 123 10.03 -3.01 8.81
N ARG A 124 9.70 -2.51 10.00
CA ARG A 124 10.63 -2.47 11.15
C ARG A 124 10.99 -3.87 11.65
N LEU A 125 10.02 -4.79 11.65
CA LEU A 125 10.26 -6.19 12.02
C LEU A 125 11.21 -6.88 11.03
N LEU A 126 11.08 -6.59 9.72
CA LEU A 126 12.01 -7.04 8.68
C LEU A 126 13.42 -6.48 8.87
N ILE A 127 13.57 -5.20 9.22
CA ILE A 127 14.88 -4.62 9.51
C ILE A 127 15.54 -5.33 10.72
N ALA A 128 14.76 -5.62 11.76
CA ALA A 128 15.29 -6.23 12.98
C ALA A 128 15.64 -7.71 12.82
N ASN A 129 14.83 -8.48 12.07
CA ASN A 129 14.92 -9.94 12.03
C ASN A 129 15.25 -10.52 10.64
N GLY A 130 15.29 -9.68 9.59
CA GLY A 130 15.45 -10.12 8.21
C GLY A 130 14.36 -11.11 7.78
N SER A 131 14.74 -12.08 6.95
CA SER A 131 13.85 -13.14 6.46
C SER A 131 13.32 -14.07 7.55
N SER A 132 13.89 -14.04 8.77
CA SER A 132 13.40 -14.82 9.91
C SER A 132 12.18 -14.21 10.62
N SER A 133 11.71 -13.04 10.17
CA SER A 133 10.54 -12.34 10.72
C SER A 133 9.21 -13.07 10.56
N GLY A 134 9.08 -13.95 9.55
CA GLY A 134 7.86 -14.71 9.28
C GLY A 134 6.74 -13.97 8.54
N ILE A 135 7.00 -12.75 8.04
CA ILE A 135 6.04 -11.91 7.29
C ILE A 135 6.30 -11.88 5.78
N GLY A 136 7.32 -12.59 5.30
CA GLY A 136 7.85 -12.45 3.93
C GLY A 136 8.78 -11.25 3.80
N SER A 137 9.72 -11.29 2.85
CA SER A 137 10.73 -10.23 2.68
C SER A 137 10.61 -9.46 1.37
N ILE A 138 9.79 -9.92 0.43
CA ILE A 138 9.66 -9.33 -0.90
C ILE A 138 8.61 -8.21 -0.80
N PRO A 139 8.97 -6.93 -0.95
CA PRO A 139 7.97 -5.86 -1.00
C PRO A 139 7.18 -5.98 -2.30
N VAL A 140 5.86 -6.05 -2.22
CA VAL A 140 4.98 -6.01 -3.38
C VAL A 140 4.42 -4.61 -3.50
N VAL A 141 4.89 -3.88 -4.51
CA VAL A 141 4.54 -2.47 -4.73
C VAL A 141 3.86 -2.29 -6.09
N GLU A 142 3.15 -1.18 -6.21
CA GLU A 142 2.73 -0.64 -7.50
C GLU A 142 3.65 0.52 -7.85
N VAL A 143 4.11 0.56 -9.10
CA VAL A 143 4.94 1.62 -9.65
C VAL A 143 4.24 2.30 -10.81
N THR A 144 4.49 3.59 -10.94
CA THR A 144 4.03 4.40 -12.07
C THR A 144 5.22 5.12 -12.71
N ALA A 145 5.21 5.23 -14.04
CA ALA A 145 6.20 6.01 -14.77
C ALA A 145 6.09 7.50 -14.46
N GLY A 146 7.22 8.19 -14.42
CA GLY A 146 7.35 9.59 -14.03
C GLY A 146 7.96 9.73 -12.64
N ALA A 147 8.87 10.68 -12.49
CA ALA A 147 9.47 11.03 -11.21
C ALA A 147 8.45 11.74 -10.29
N ASP A 148 8.47 11.40 -9.01
CA ASP A 148 7.68 12.08 -7.95
C ASP A 148 8.49 13.15 -7.19
N GLY A 149 9.77 13.30 -7.54
CA GLY A 149 10.69 14.20 -6.84
C GLY A 149 11.27 13.60 -5.55
N VAL A 150 10.98 12.35 -5.22
CA VAL A 150 11.38 11.69 -3.97
C VAL A 150 12.19 10.43 -4.24
N ASN A 151 11.65 9.51 -5.04
CA ASN A 151 12.21 8.19 -5.26
C ASN A 151 13.56 8.28 -5.98
N ARG A 152 14.60 7.70 -5.37
CA ARG A 152 16.00 7.73 -5.86
C ARG A 152 16.78 6.62 -5.18
N ASP A 153 18.04 6.44 -5.57
CA ASP A 153 19.00 5.62 -4.84
C ASP A 153 19.71 6.45 -3.73
N PRO A 154 19.41 6.27 -2.43
CA PRO A 154 20.08 7.01 -1.36
C PRO A 154 21.51 6.52 -1.10
N ARG A 155 21.91 5.37 -1.65
CA ARG A 155 23.26 4.81 -1.49
C ARG A 155 24.26 5.38 -2.50
N ALA A 156 23.77 6.06 -3.53
CA ALA A 156 24.59 6.72 -4.54
C ALA A 156 24.39 8.25 -4.49
N PRO A 157 25.08 8.97 -3.57
CA PRO A 157 24.92 10.42 -3.43
C PRO A 157 25.19 11.16 -4.74
N GLY A 158 24.22 11.94 -5.19
CA GLY A 158 24.33 12.74 -6.43
C GLY A 158 23.70 12.09 -7.66
N GLU A 159 23.27 10.83 -7.57
CA GLU A 159 22.47 10.20 -8.63
C GLU A 159 21.11 10.91 -8.79
N PRO A 160 20.55 10.90 -10.02
CA PRO A 160 19.29 11.55 -10.30
C PRO A 160 18.12 10.83 -9.59
N ILE A 161 16.99 11.52 -9.56
CA ILE A 161 15.71 10.95 -9.16
C ILE A 161 15.32 9.91 -10.19
N TRP A 162 14.79 8.77 -9.74
CA TRP A 162 14.27 7.75 -10.62
C TRP A 162 13.15 8.33 -11.50
N GLY A 163 13.12 7.95 -12.78
CA GLY A 163 12.08 8.28 -13.73
C GLY A 163 10.75 7.57 -13.48
N TRP A 164 10.57 6.98 -12.30
CA TRP A 164 9.40 6.24 -11.83
C TRP A 164 9.31 6.34 -10.31
N HIS A 165 8.13 6.06 -9.75
CA HIS A 165 7.90 6.09 -8.32
C HIS A 165 6.93 5.01 -7.86
N VAL A 166 6.95 4.71 -6.56
CA VAL A 166 5.99 3.83 -5.91
C VAL A 166 4.66 4.57 -5.74
N SER A 167 3.60 4.06 -6.33
CA SER A 167 2.23 4.61 -6.25
C SER A 167 1.34 3.82 -5.28
N GLY A 168 1.75 2.62 -4.86
CA GLY A 168 0.99 1.79 -3.93
C GLY A 168 1.84 0.69 -3.29
N PHE A 169 1.35 0.14 -2.17
CA PHE A 169 1.97 -0.97 -1.45
C PHE A 169 0.92 -2.01 -1.10
N GLN A 170 1.20 -3.28 -1.39
CA GLN A 170 0.28 -4.40 -1.18
C GLN A 170 0.69 -5.28 0.02
N GLY A 171 1.92 -5.12 0.53
CA GLY A 171 2.46 -5.89 1.65
C GLY A 171 3.80 -6.55 1.33
N PHE A 172 4.27 -7.36 2.28
CA PHE A 172 5.44 -8.21 2.11
C PHE A 172 5.00 -9.64 1.77
N ALA A 173 5.68 -10.26 0.81
CA ALA A 173 5.38 -11.60 0.34
C ALA A 173 6.57 -12.55 0.58
N GLU A 174 6.25 -13.83 0.79
CA GLU A 174 7.23 -14.92 0.82
C GLU A 174 7.65 -15.36 -0.58
N ALA A 175 6.73 -15.22 -1.54
CA ALA A 175 6.93 -15.54 -2.95
C ALA A 175 6.06 -14.62 -3.80
N ALA A 176 6.53 -14.30 -5.00
CA ALA A 176 5.78 -13.57 -6.00
C ALA A 176 5.95 -14.24 -7.37
N ILE A 177 5.18 -13.82 -8.37
CA ILE A 177 5.33 -14.33 -9.74
C ILE A 177 6.55 -13.69 -10.40
N ALA A 178 7.26 -14.44 -11.25
CA ALA A 178 8.48 -13.96 -11.91
C ALA A 178 8.24 -12.76 -12.84
N LEU A 179 6.97 -12.51 -13.22
CA LEU A 179 6.61 -11.42 -14.12
C LEU A 179 6.84 -10.04 -13.52
N CYS A 180 6.69 -9.87 -12.20
CA CYS A 180 6.93 -8.58 -11.53
C CYS A 180 8.34 -8.47 -10.92
N ASP A 181 9.20 -9.48 -11.09
CA ASP A 181 10.57 -9.44 -10.61
C ASP A 181 11.44 -8.49 -11.46
N GLY A 182 12.48 -7.94 -10.85
CA GLY A 182 13.36 -6.96 -11.48
C GLY A 182 14.21 -6.20 -10.46
N TRP A 183 14.85 -5.12 -10.92
CA TRP A 183 15.62 -4.21 -10.09
C TRP A 183 15.35 -2.74 -10.48
N PRO A 184 15.60 -1.76 -9.60
CA PRO A 184 15.40 -0.33 -9.87
C PRO A 184 15.98 0.14 -11.21
N GLY A 185 17.21 -0.23 -11.53
CA GLY A 185 17.84 0.11 -12.81
C GLY A 185 17.18 -0.51 -14.04
N LEU A 186 16.52 -1.68 -13.91
CA LEU A 186 15.74 -2.26 -15.00
C LEU A 186 14.52 -1.39 -15.31
N ILE A 187 13.80 -0.97 -14.28
CA ILE A 187 12.63 -0.09 -14.44
C ILE A 187 13.09 1.24 -15.03
N GLU A 188 14.20 1.80 -14.54
CA GLU A 188 14.74 3.07 -15.06
C GLU A 188 15.10 3.01 -16.55
N SER A 189 15.52 1.85 -17.06
CA SER A 189 15.86 1.72 -18.48
C SER A 189 14.68 1.99 -19.43
N ASP A 190 13.46 1.62 -19.03
CA ASP A 190 12.21 1.95 -19.73
C ASP A 190 10.98 1.79 -18.79
N PRO A 191 10.63 2.83 -18.01
CA PRO A 191 9.54 2.74 -17.03
C PRO A 191 8.18 2.45 -17.66
N LEU A 192 7.93 2.99 -18.87
CA LEU A 192 6.66 2.81 -19.56
C LEU A 192 6.48 1.38 -20.03
N VAL A 193 7.52 0.77 -20.59
CA VAL A 193 7.50 -0.64 -21.01
C VAL A 193 7.37 -1.56 -19.81
N PHE A 194 8.07 -1.28 -18.70
CA PHE A 194 7.91 -2.07 -17.47
C PHE A 194 6.46 -2.05 -16.99
N VAL A 195 5.88 -0.87 -16.80
CA VAL A 195 4.48 -0.72 -16.34
C VAL A 195 3.49 -1.39 -17.31
N ALA A 196 3.70 -1.27 -18.63
CA ALA A 196 2.84 -1.91 -19.61
C ALA A 196 2.87 -3.44 -19.54
N ASN A 197 4.02 -4.04 -19.22
CA ASN A 197 4.19 -5.49 -19.16
C ASN A 197 3.75 -6.10 -17.83
N THR A 198 3.89 -5.37 -16.71
CA THR A 198 3.59 -5.88 -15.37
C THR A 198 2.27 -5.36 -14.80
N GLY A 199 1.61 -4.44 -15.50
CA GLY A 199 0.48 -3.68 -14.95
C GLY A 199 0.90 -2.73 -13.82
N GLY A 200 2.18 -2.37 -13.76
CA GLY A 200 2.76 -1.56 -12.69
C GLY A 200 3.13 -2.36 -11.44
N GLN A 201 2.90 -3.67 -11.38
CA GLN A 201 3.34 -4.46 -10.24
C GLN A 201 4.85 -4.65 -10.25
N PHE A 202 5.50 -4.45 -9.11
CA PHE A 202 6.93 -4.67 -8.91
C PHE A 202 7.16 -5.45 -7.61
N CYS A 203 7.87 -6.58 -7.71
CA CYS A 203 8.10 -7.53 -6.63
C CYS A 203 9.55 -8.05 -6.68
N PRO A 204 10.55 -7.20 -6.34
CA PRO A 204 11.96 -7.53 -6.53
C PRO A 204 12.42 -8.67 -5.59
N TRP A 205 12.65 -9.87 -6.11
CA TRP A 205 12.90 -11.08 -5.29
C TRP A 205 14.19 -11.01 -4.47
N SER A 206 15.18 -10.26 -4.94
CA SER A 206 16.47 -10.09 -4.26
C SER A 206 16.52 -8.91 -3.29
N TYR A 207 15.43 -8.14 -3.17
CA TYR A 207 15.37 -6.91 -2.39
C TYR A 207 14.49 -7.07 -1.15
N SER A 208 14.83 -6.33 -0.11
CA SER A 208 14.07 -6.23 1.13
C SER A 208 14.20 -4.82 1.69
N VAL A 209 13.34 -4.46 2.63
CA VAL A 209 13.56 -3.28 3.46
C VAL A 209 14.82 -3.50 4.30
N THR A 210 15.75 -2.55 4.24
CA THR A 210 17.04 -2.63 4.97
C THR A 210 17.27 -1.49 5.96
N ALA A 211 16.56 -0.37 5.81
CA ALA A 211 16.65 0.74 6.76
C ALA A 211 15.38 1.59 6.79
N GLU A 212 15.11 2.22 7.92
CA GLU A 212 14.16 3.32 8.06
C GLU A 212 14.89 4.65 7.95
N LEU A 213 14.34 5.61 7.20
CA LEU A 213 14.93 6.95 7.08
C LEU A 213 14.48 7.81 8.28
N SER A 214 15.43 8.45 8.94
CA SER A 214 15.18 9.32 10.11
C SER A 214 14.45 10.61 9.78
N SER A 215 14.43 11.00 8.51
CA SER A 215 13.72 12.18 8.02
C SER A 215 13.21 11.92 6.59
N PRO A 216 12.12 12.58 6.19
CA PRO A 216 11.68 12.52 4.81
C PRO A 216 12.82 12.92 3.88
N PRO A 217 13.00 12.21 2.76
CA PRO A 217 14.00 12.58 1.77
C PRO A 217 13.76 14.03 1.34
N PRO A 218 14.82 14.86 1.21
CA PRO A 218 14.66 16.18 0.63
C PRO A 218 14.00 16.03 -0.75
N VAL A 219 12.80 16.57 -0.87
CA VAL A 219 12.22 16.90 -2.17
C VAL A 219 13.08 18.02 -2.75
N PRO A 220 13.43 18.01 -4.04
CA PRO A 220 13.95 19.19 -4.69
C PRO A 220 12.91 20.28 -4.47
N GLY A 221 13.20 21.21 -3.56
CA GLY A 221 12.39 22.39 -3.43
C GLY A 221 12.34 23.04 -4.80
N LEU A 222 11.18 23.60 -5.17
CA LEU A 222 11.18 24.59 -6.23
C LEU A 222 12.35 25.52 -5.94
N SER A 223 13.33 25.55 -6.84
CA SER A 223 14.48 26.42 -6.66
C SER A 223 13.93 27.81 -6.36
N SER A 224 14.63 28.62 -5.55
CA SER A 224 14.21 30.00 -5.29
C SER A 224 13.90 30.76 -6.59
N TRP A 225 14.57 30.38 -7.69
CA TRP A 225 14.29 30.80 -9.06
C TRP A 225 12.95 30.32 -9.62
N GLY A 226 12.54 29.07 -9.38
CA GLY A 226 11.22 28.56 -9.75
C GLY A 226 10.08 29.30 -9.06
N LEU A 227 10.22 29.62 -7.77
CA LEU A 227 9.26 30.46 -7.05
C LEU A 227 9.26 31.89 -7.59
N ALA A 228 10.43 32.48 -7.84
CA ALA A 228 10.54 33.81 -8.42
C ALA A 228 9.89 33.88 -9.81
N GLY A 229 10.07 32.85 -10.64
CA GLY A 229 9.44 32.73 -11.96
C GLY A 229 7.91 32.65 -11.87
N LEU A 230 7.37 31.86 -10.94
CA LEU A 230 5.93 31.77 -10.69
C LEU A 230 5.34 33.11 -10.23
N VAL A 231 6.01 33.79 -9.29
CA VAL A 231 5.59 35.11 -8.80
C VAL A 231 5.62 36.14 -9.92
N LEU A 232 6.66 36.13 -10.77
CA LEU A 232 6.75 37.03 -11.92
C LEU A 232 5.64 36.77 -12.95
N ALA A 233 5.35 35.50 -13.27
CA ALA A 233 4.27 35.12 -14.17
C ALA A 233 2.90 35.58 -13.63
N LEU A 234 2.62 35.38 -12.34
CA LEU A 234 1.41 35.86 -11.69
C LEU A 234 1.30 37.40 -11.70
N ALA A 235 2.42 38.11 -11.49
CA ALA A 235 2.46 39.58 -11.58
C ALA A 235 2.18 40.09 -13.00
N MET A 236 2.67 39.38 -14.04
CA MET A 236 2.39 39.74 -15.43
C MET A 236 0.91 39.51 -15.81
N VAL A 237 0.31 38.40 -15.38
CA VAL A 237 -1.12 38.13 -15.58
C VAL A 237 -1.99 39.16 -14.84
N GLY A 238 -1.64 39.48 -13.60
CA GLY A 238 -2.34 40.51 -12.81
C GLY A 238 -2.28 41.89 -13.47
N ASN A 239 -1.13 42.28 -14.02
CA ASN A 239 -0.97 43.54 -14.75
C ASN A 239 -1.82 43.58 -16.03
N ASP A 240 -1.93 42.48 -16.79
CA ASP A 240 -2.75 42.46 -18.02
C ASP A 240 -4.26 42.56 -17.70
N VAL A 241 -4.72 41.91 -16.63
CA VAL A 241 -6.11 42.03 -16.14
C VAL A 241 -6.42 43.46 -15.69
N ALA A 242 -5.52 44.09 -14.92
CA ALA A 242 -5.68 45.47 -14.48
C ALA A 242 -5.71 46.46 -15.67
N ARG A 243 -4.87 46.22 -16.69
CA ARG A 243 -4.83 47.05 -17.91
C ARG A 243 -6.12 46.94 -18.71
N ARG A 244 -6.64 45.73 -18.91
CA ARG A 244 -7.94 45.51 -19.60
C ARG A 244 -9.11 46.14 -18.84
N ALA A 245 -9.14 46.03 -17.51
CA ALA A 245 -10.16 46.68 -16.68
C ALA A 245 -10.12 48.22 -16.78
N SER A 246 -8.92 48.81 -16.91
CA SER A 246 -8.77 50.26 -17.07
C SER A 246 -9.24 50.78 -18.43
N LEU A 247 -9.09 49.97 -19.50
CA LEU A 247 -9.57 50.31 -20.84
C LEU A 247 -11.09 50.29 -20.94
N LEU A 248 -11.75 49.33 -20.26
CA LEU A 248 -13.20 49.23 -20.24
C LEU A 248 -13.89 50.40 -19.50
N ARG A 249 -13.21 51.13 -18.60
CA ARG A 249 -13.80 52.30 -17.90
C ARG A 249 -13.76 53.61 -18.70
N ARG A 250 -13.02 53.70 -19.80
CA ARG A 250 -12.82 54.97 -20.54
C ARG A 250 -13.87 55.26 -21.62
N HIS A 251 -14.83 54.37 -21.84
CA HIS A 251 -15.95 54.63 -22.75
C HIS A 251 -17.30 54.46 -22.04
N PRO A 252 -17.79 55.52 -21.36
CA PRO A 252 -19.20 55.63 -21.07
C PRO A 252 -19.93 55.95 -22.38
N GLY A 253 -20.67 54.96 -22.89
CA GLY A 253 -21.70 55.15 -23.91
C GLY A 253 -23.06 55.35 -23.25
#